data_AF-A0A8J5SJB1-F1
#
_entry.id   AF-A0A8J5SJB1-F1
#
_cell.length_a   1.000
_cell.length_b   1.000
_cell.length_c   1.000
_cell.angle_alpha   90.00
_cell.angle_beta   90.00
_cell.angle_gamma   90.00
#
_symmetry.space_group_name_H-M   'P 1'
#
loop_
_entity.id
_entity.type
_entity.pdbx_description
1 polymer ?
#
loop_
_entity_poly.entity_id
_entity_poly.type
_entity_poly.pdbx_seq_one_letter_code
_entity_poly.pdbx_strand_id
1 'polypeptide(L)'
;MPITLRGSTMVLPAGETPPRQLWNSSFDLVVPRFHTPSVYFYRCPKEGAPEGFFGERMRRALAEALVPFYPMAGRFARDEDGRVDIDSIGEGVLFVEASTPDSVDDYSRLRAHHGAQVPHPGR
;
A
#
# COMPACT_ATOMS: atom_id res chain seq x y z
N MET A 1 -7.94 20.96 8.74
CA MET A 1 -7.12 19.80 9.12
C MET A 1 -5.79 19.91 8.39
N PRO A 2 -4.75 20.47 9.02
CA PRO A 2 -3.46 20.66 8.37
C PRO A 2 -2.65 19.35 8.41
N ILE A 3 -2.55 18.66 7.27
CA ILE A 3 -1.62 17.55 7.08
C ILE A 3 -0.35 18.11 6.46
N THR A 4 0.80 17.87 7.09
CA THR A 4 2.12 18.32 6.62
C THR A 4 2.94 17.14 6.15
N LEU A 5 3.37 17.18 4.88
CA LEU A 5 4.30 16.20 4.33
C LEU A 5 5.65 16.30 5.04
N ARG A 6 6.17 15.16 5.52
CA ARG A 6 7.49 15.06 6.16
C ARG A 6 8.55 14.56 5.19
N GLY A 7 8.16 13.68 4.28
CA GLY A 7 9.06 13.18 3.25
C GLY A 7 8.41 12.10 2.40
N SER A 8 9.11 11.75 1.33
CA SER A 8 8.76 10.63 0.47
C SER A 8 10.03 9.91 0.06
N THR A 9 9.97 8.58 -0.01
CA THR A 9 11.09 7.76 -0.48
C THR A 9 10.59 6.61 -1.32
N MET A 10 11.43 6.13 -2.23
CA MET A 10 11.18 4.90 -2.96
C MET A 10 11.75 3.73 -2.16
N VAL A 11 10.90 2.80 -1.74
CA VAL A 11 11.30 1.60 -1.01
C VAL A 11 11.49 0.47 -2.01
N LEU A 12 12.73 0.04 -2.19
CA LEU A 12 13.09 -1.08 -3.05
C LEU A 12 12.94 -2.41 -2.28
N PRO A 13 12.82 -3.56 -2.96
CA PRO A 13 12.94 -4.86 -2.33
C PRO A 13 14.27 -5.00 -1.58
N ALA A 14 14.24 -5.60 -0.39
CA ALA A 14 15.44 -5.76 0.46
C ALA A 14 16.41 -6.84 -0.06
N GLY A 15 16.01 -7.63 -1.04
CA GLY A 15 16.79 -8.70 -1.64
C GLY A 15 16.46 -8.89 -3.11
N GLU A 16 17.17 -9.79 -3.76
CA GLU A 16 16.97 -10.09 -5.18
C GLU A 16 15.55 -10.58 -5.46
N THR A 17 14.97 -10.09 -6.56
CA THR A 17 13.65 -10.47 -7.04
C THR A 17 13.76 -10.99 -8.47
N PRO A 18 13.01 -12.03 -8.87
CA PRO A 18 13.08 -12.55 -10.24
C PRO A 18 12.68 -11.47 -11.25
N PRO A 19 13.59 -10.99 -12.12
CA PRO A 19 13.25 -10.01 -13.13
C PRO A 19 12.42 -10.71 -14.20
N ARG A 20 11.14 -10.35 -14.30
CA ARG A 20 10.24 -10.92 -15.31
C ARG A 20 9.05 -10.02 -15.61
N GLN A 21 8.54 -10.17 -16.82
CA GLN A 21 7.23 -9.67 -17.19
C GLN A 21 6.16 -10.64 -16.68
N LEU A 22 5.14 -10.09 -16.01
CA LEU A 22 4.01 -10.85 -15.50
C LEU A 22 2.77 -10.50 -16.30
N TRP A 23 2.15 -11.53 -16.85
CA TRP A 23 0.95 -11.39 -17.63
C TRP A 23 -0.24 -11.20 -16.71
N ASN A 24 -1.01 -10.14 -16.95
CA ASN A 24 -2.28 -9.97 -16.28
C ASN A 24 -3.27 -11.03 -16.77
N SER A 25 -4.16 -11.51 -15.89
CA SER A 25 -5.23 -12.41 -16.32
C SER A 25 -6.29 -11.64 -17.12
N SER A 26 -7.17 -12.35 -17.84
CA SER A 26 -8.31 -11.71 -18.51
C SER A 26 -9.21 -10.95 -17.53
N PHE A 27 -9.26 -11.38 -16.26
CA PHE A 27 -10.02 -10.68 -15.23
C PHE A 27 -9.37 -9.36 -14.84
N ASP A 28 -8.04 -9.33 -14.72
CA ASP A 28 -7.30 -8.10 -14.39
C ASP A 28 -7.43 -7.03 -15.49
N LEU A 29 -7.67 -7.43 -16.75
CA LEU A 29 -7.84 -6.51 -17.88
C LEU A 29 -9.22 -5.84 -17.96
N VAL A 30 -10.25 -6.44 -17.36
CA VAL A 30 -11.62 -5.88 -17.37
C VAL A 30 -11.89 -4.99 -16.16
N VAL A 31 -11.06 -5.09 -15.11
CA VAL A 31 -11.16 -4.24 -13.93
C VAL A 31 -10.61 -2.84 -14.28
N PRO A 32 -11.29 -1.76 -13.88
CA PRO A 32 -10.78 -0.42 -14.15
C PRO A 32 -9.45 -0.15 -13.44
N ARG A 33 -8.54 0.54 -14.13
CA ARG A 33 -7.19 0.84 -13.64
C ARG A 33 -7.20 2.01 -12.64
N PHE A 34 -7.55 1.73 -11.39
CA PHE A 34 -7.40 2.67 -10.27
C PHE A 34 -6.77 1.96 -9.07
N HIS A 35 -6.17 2.74 -8.17
CA HIS A 35 -5.71 2.24 -6.89
C HIS A 35 -6.91 2.10 -5.94
N THR A 36 -7.14 0.93 -5.36
CA THR A 36 -8.11 0.75 -4.28
C THR A 36 -7.59 1.47 -3.02
N PRO A 37 -8.18 2.61 -2.62
CA PRO A 37 -7.67 3.36 -1.48
C PRO A 37 -8.19 2.75 -0.17
N SER A 38 -7.28 2.50 0.77
CA SER A 38 -7.61 1.99 2.10
C SER A 38 -6.85 2.79 3.17
N VAL A 39 -7.50 3.06 4.30
CA VAL A 39 -6.89 3.77 5.44
C VAL A 39 -7.04 2.92 6.69
N TYR A 40 -5.93 2.69 7.40
CA TYR A 40 -5.88 1.92 8.64
C TYR A 40 -5.41 2.82 9.78
N PHE A 41 -6.14 2.79 10.90
CA PHE A 41 -5.84 3.58 12.09
C PHE A 41 -5.29 2.69 13.21
N TYR A 42 -4.11 3.05 13.71
CA TYR A 42 -3.45 2.36 14.82
C TYR A 42 -3.35 3.30 16.02
N ARG A 43 -3.64 2.79 17.22
CA ARG A 43 -3.44 3.55 18.46
C ARG A 43 -2.01 3.34 18.94
N CYS A 44 -1.34 4.44 19.30
CA CYS A 44 -0.03 4.35 19.94
C CYS A 44 -0.21 3.68 21.32
N PRO A 45 0.57 2.64 21.65
CA PRO A 45 0.68 2.16 23.02
C PRO A 45 1.12 3.32 23.92
N LYS A 46 0.55 3.42 25.13
CA LYS A 46 0.97 4.43 26.10
C LYS A 46 2.46 4.17 26.42
N GLU A 47 3.33 5.09 25.98
CA GLU A 47 4.78 5.22 26.24
C GLU A 47 5.75 4.84 25.09
N GLY A 48 6.58 5.81 24.69
CA GLY A 48 8.01 5.57 24.46
C GLY A 48 8.54 5.46 23.03
N ALA A 49 7.72 5.47 21.97
CA ALA A 49 8.26 5.42 20.61
C ALA A 49 8.84 6.80 20.20
N PRO A 50 10.14 6.91 19.89
CA PRO A 50 10.71 8.17 19.43
C PRO A 50 10.11 8.59 18.09
N GLU A 51 10.15 9.89 17.79
CA GLU A 51 9.69 10.44 16.52
C GLU A 51 10.39 9.73 15.35
N GLY A 52 9.63 9.35 14.31
CA GLY A 52 10.17 8.64 13.14
C GLY A 52 10.44 7.14 13.33
N PHE A 53 10.31 6.58 14.55
CA PHE A 53 10.51 5.15 14.81
C PHE A 53 9.62 4.25 13.94
N PHE A 54 8.35 4.63 13.81
CA PHE A 54 7.38 3.88 13.02
C PHE A 54 7.67 3.96 11.52
N GLY A 55 8.08 5.13 11.02
CA GLY A 55 8.42 5.32 9.61
C GLY A 55 9.56 4.42 9.17
N GLU A 56 10.66 4.41 9.93
CA GLU A 56 11.82 3.57 9.63
C GLU A 56 11.49 2.08 9.71
N ARG A 57 10.80 1.65 10.77
CA ARG A 57 10.39 0.25 10.93
C ARG A 57 9.45 -0.20 9.81
N MET A 58 8.50 0.66 9.39
CA MET A 58 7.59 0.38 8.28
C MET A 58 8.32 0.28 6.95
N ARG A 59 9.26 1.20 6.65
CA ARG A 59 10.07 1.13 5.43
C ARG A 59 10.85 -0.18 5.34
N ARG A 60 11.53 -0.58 6.42
CA ARG A 60 12.30 -1.83 6.43
C ARG A 60 11.40 -3.05 6.25
N ALA A 61 10.29 -3.11 6.98
CA ALA A 61 9.32 -4.21 6.84
C ALA A 61 8.71 -4.26 5.43
N LEU A 62 8.47 -3.10 4.81
CA LEU A 62 7.99 -3.01 3.44
C LEU A 62 9.03 -3.54 2.45
N ALA A 63 10.31 -3.14 2.58
CA ALA A 63 11.39 -3.65 1.75
C ALA A 63 11.51 -5.18 1.82
N GLU A 64 11.41 -5.76 3.03
CA GLU A 64 11.42 -7.21 3.23
C GLU A 64 10.18 -7.88 2.60
N ALA A 65 8.99 -7.30 2.76
CA ALA A 65 7.76 -7.82 2.17
C ALA A 65 7.76 -7.75 0.63
N LEU A 66 8.41 -6.77 0.03
CA LEU A 66 8.53 -6.66 -1.42
C LEU A 66 9.35 -7.80 -2.06
N VAL A 67 10.08 -8.61 -1.30
CA VAL A 67 10.79 -9.77 -1.86
C VAL A 67 9.79 -10.86 -2.31
N PRO A 68 8.93 -11.42 -1.44
CA PRO A 68 7.90 -12.35 -1.88
C PRO A 68 6.77 -11.68 -2.68
N PHE A 69 6.55 -10.36 -2.50
CA PHE A 69 5.55 -9.58 -3.24
C PHE A 69 6.16 -8.68 -4.33
N TYR A 70 7.24 -9.15 -4.96
CA TYR A 70 7.99 -8.38 -5.96
C TYR A 70 7.18 -7.77 -7.13
N PRO A 71 6.02 -8.31 -7.58
CA PRO A 71 5.23 -7.63 -8.61
C PRO A 71 4.78 -6.24 -8.17
N MET A 72 4.59 -6.02 -6.86
CA MET A 72 4.18 -4.72 -6.31
C MET A 72 5.27 -3.65 -6.47
N ALA A 73 6.54 -4.04 -6.57
CA ALA A 73 7.67 -3.15 -6.84
C ALA A 73 7.90 -2.91 -8.34
N GLY A 74 7.09 -3.49 -9.23
CA GLY A 74 7.19 -3.32 -10.68
C GLY A 74 6.45 -2.10 -11.22
N ARG A 75 6.35 -2.02 -12.54
CA ARG A 75 5.55 -1.01 -13.26
C ARG A 75 4.64 -1.67 -14.28
N PHE A 76 3.55 -0.99 -14.61
CA PHE A 76 2.74 -1.41 -15.74
C PHE A 76 3.50 -1.13 -17.04
N ALA A 77 3.68 -2.18 -17.84
CA ALA A 77 4.19 -2.11 -19.20
C ALA A 77 3.05 -2.41 -20.18
N ARG A 78 3.23 -2.03 -21.45
CA ARG A 78 2.36 -2.46 -22.54
C ARG A 78 3.16 -3.27 -23.53
N ASP A 79 2.58 -4.36 -24.00
CA ASP A 79 3.12 -5.10 -25.13
C ASP A 79 2.73 -4.47 -26.48
N GLU A 80 3.15 -5.10 -27.58
CA GLU A 80 2.88 -4.65 -28.95
C GLU A 80 1.38 -4.65 -29.28
N ASP A 81 0.60 -5.53 -28.63
CA ASP A 81 -0.85 -5.62 -28.77
C ASP A 81 -1.60 -4.62 -27.87
N GLY A 82 -0.87 -3.83 -27.07
CA GLY A 82 -1.40 -2.84 -26.14
C GLY A 82 -1.98 -3.44 -24.85
N ARG A 83 -1.77 -4.74 -24.62
CA ARG A 83 -2.12 -5.43 -23.38
C ARG A 83 -1.26 -4.87 -22.26
N VAL A 84 -1.86 -4.67 -21.09
CA VAL A 84 -1.14 -4.20 -19.90
C VAL A 84 -0.61 -5.41 -19.13
N ASP A 85 0.68 -5.41 -18.86
CA ASP A 85 1.41 -6.40 -18.05
C ASP A 85 2.23 -5.69 -16.96
N ILE A 86 2.87 -6.44 -16.08
CA ILE A 86 3.75 -5.88 -15.04
C ILE A 86 5.20 -6.22 -15.36
N ASP A 87 6.01 -5.19 -15.58
CA ASP A 87 7.46 -5.33 -15.63
C ASP A 87 8.03 -5.29 -14.21
N SER A 88 8.53 -6.43 -13.73
CA SER A 88 8.94 -6.61 -12.33
C SER A 88 10.46 -6.46 -12.16
N ILE A 89 10.97 -5.27 -12.49
CA ILE A 89 12.40 -4.92 -12.35
C ILE A 89 12.77 -4.32 -10.99
N GLY A 90 11.88 -4.39 -10.00
CA GLY A 90 12.19 -4.00 -8.62
C GLY A 90 12.39 -2.50 -8.40
N GLU A 91 11.78 -1.63 -9.21
CA GLU A 91 11.84 -0.16 -9.08
C GLU A 91 11.23 0.40 -7.78
N GLY A 92 10.59 -0.46 -6.99
CA GLY A 92 10.11 -0.16 -5.64
C GLY A 92 8.77 0.55 -5.61
N VAL A 93 8.36 0.89 -4.39
CA VAL A 93 7.07 1.54 -4.09
C VAL A 93 7.28 2.86 -3.36
N LEU A 94 6.41 3.83 -3.65
CA LEU A 94 6.44 5.13 -2.99
C LEU A 94 5.95 5.01 -1.55
N PHE A 95 6.80 5.38 -0.60
CA PHE A 95 6.48 5.50 0.82
C PHE A 95 6.46 6.97 1.22
N VAL A 96 5.34 7.44 1.77
CA VAL A 96 5.13 8.85 2.12
C VAL A 96 4.86 8.99 3.61
N GLU A 97 5.57 9.90 4.25
CA GLU A 97 5.36 10.26 5.66
C GLU A 97 4.74 11.64 5.76
N ALA A 98 3.73 11.75 6.62
CA ALA A 98 3.08 13.01 6.93
C ALA A 98 2.72 13.07 8.42
N SER A 99 2.56 14.27 8.94
CA SER A 99 2.12 14.51 10.32
C SER A 99 0.96 15.49 10.36
N THR A 100 0.14 15.37 11.38
CA THR A 100 -0.93 16.30 11.72
C THR A 100 -0.88 16.60 13.22
N PRO A 101 -1.25 17.82 13.68
CA PRO A 101 -1.44 18.08 15.10
C PRO A 101 -2.67 17.36 15.68
N ASP A 102 -3.56 16.85 14.83
CA ASP A 102 -4.77 16.14 15.23
C ASP A 102 -4.46 14.73 15.76
N SER A 103 -5.30 14.20 16.63
CA SER A 103 -5.23 12.83 17.15
C SER A 103 -6.01 11.86 16.27
N VAL A 104 -5.68 10.56 16.33
CA VAL A 104 -6.46 9.51 15.64
C VAL A 104 -7.93 9.49 16.09
N ASP A 105 -8.23 9.87 17.34
CA ASP A 105 -9.60 9.90 17.85
C ASP A 105 -10.44 11.02 17.18
N ASP A 106 -9.80 12.08 16.67
CA ASP A 106 -10.45 13.12 15.86
C ASP A 106 -10.94 12.58 14.50
N TYR A 107 -10.35 11.48 14.03
CA TYR A 107 -10.69 10.79 12.79
C TYR A 107 -11.64 9.59 12.99
N SER A 108 -12.13 9.37 14.22
CA SER A 108 -12.95 8.20 14.59
C SER A 108 -14.24 8.04 13.77
N ARG A 109 -14.76 9.12 13.15
CA ARG A 109 -15.93 9.08 12.25
C ARG A 109 -15.66 8.44 10.88
N LEU A 110 -14.39 8.27 10.48
CA LEU A 110 -14.00 7.58 9.25
C LEU A 110 -14.01 6.04 9.40
N ARG A 111 -14.42 5.50 10.56
CA ARG A 111 -14.43 4.06 10.85
C ARG A 111 -15.57 3.26 10.22
N ALA A 112 -16.55 3.90 9.58
CA ALA A 112 -17.72 3.18 9.06
C ALA A 112 -17.58 2.88 7.56
N HIS A 113 -17.25 1.63 7.19
CA HIS A 113 -17.91 0.89 6.10
C HIS A 113 -17.46 -0.58 5.88
N HIS A 114 -16.61 -1.18 6.72
CA HIS A 114 -16.37 -2.64 6.65
C HIS A 114 -17.22 -3.40 7.68
N GLY A 115 -18.52 -3.51 7.40
CA GLY A 115 -19.45 -4.24 8.27
C GLY A 115 -20.89 -4.26 7.83
N ALA A 116 -21.19 -4.30 6.53
CA ALA A 116 -22.53 -4.71 6.10
C ALA A 116 -22.61 -6.24 6.22
N GLN A 117 -23.11 -6.72 7.37
CA GLN A 117 -23.59 -8.10 7.49
C GLN A 117 -24.69 -8.30 6.42
N VAL A 118 -24.45 -9.21 5.49
CA VAL A 118 -25.49 -9.68 4.57
C VAL A 118 -26.54 -10.40 5.44
N PRO A 119 -27.81 -9.95 5.49
CA PRO A 119 -28.81 -10.66 6.25
C PRO A 119 -29.03 -12.03 5.60
N HIS A 120 -28.81 -13.10 6.37
CA HIS A 120 -29.22 -14.44 5.96
C HIS A 120 -30.75 -14.48 5.86
N PRO A 121 -31.33 -14.92 4.74
CA PRO A 121 -32.76 -15.17 4.66
C PRO A 121 -33.10 -16.33 5.60
N GLY A 122 -34.11 -16.12 6.43
CA GLY A 122 -34.53 -17.04 7.47
C GLY A 122 -34.88 -18.44 6.94
N ARG A 123 -34.68 -19.42 7.82
CA ARG A 123 -35.44 -20.66 7.84
C ARG A 123 -36.45 -20.58 8.98
#